data_AF-A0A7X8LWZ6-F1
#
_entry.id   AF-A0A7X8LWZ6-F1
#
_cell.length_a   1.000
_cell.length_b   1.000
_cell.length_c   1.000
_cell.angle_alpha   90.00
_cell.angle_beta   90.00
_cell.angle_gamma   90.00
#
_symmetry.space_group_name_H-M   'P 1'
#
loop_
_entity.id
_entity.type
_entity.pdbx_description
1 polymer ?
#
loop_
_entity_poly.entity_id
_entity_poly.type
_entity_poly.pdbx_seq_one_letter_code
_entity_poly.pdbx_strand_id
1 'polypeptide(L)'
;SAHIKLHYKRHGYTTTITAKRFNNSITDNYLQTTNKEMYWTSEPYYLNVIRWMYHMDKDNNLYNPTAVDGQYKRPFTQQCSANIEWGIKDSMEQKYKTSKRNSENAVFATDKAFSHIAYPIRSGFYFNPCGEYEFTVETVTYKTTRADTKDHKDLVDALINSFRYETDMMFIDKNKNAVNLQNELLPRSGNSYARKSASLTAQDPTGVDGVTMLTVLDRDDEAWRYYKTVEELYHSQHENGDTHKALKEILEGYAESGTAASNQQFKYKEYIKDGQHIYKITERTTVTIRINHQNLRVYTHPHMPNGKYTVKAWLGDIDLSGMSSAYNRLGVYKGLDNLENIEVTVVGSMYNDINR
;
A
#
# COMPACT_ATOMS: atom_id res chain seq x y z
N SER A 1 -53.62 -49.67 6.27
CA SER A 1 -52.77 -48.48 6.36
C SER A 1 -51.56 -48.77 7.22
N ALA A 2 -50.41 -49.08 6.60
CA ALA A 2 -49.17 -49.33 7.32
C ALA A 2 -48.49 -47.99 7.61
N HIS A 3 -48.35 -47.65 8.89
CA HIS A 3 -47.60 -46.48 9.35
C HIS A 3 -46.12 -46.63 8.99
N ILE A 4 -45.66 -45.87 8.00
CA ILE A 4 -44.23 -45.68 7.73
C ILE A 4 -43.67 -44.81 8.87
N LYS A 5 -42.95 -45.43 9.81
CA LYS A 5 -42.14 -44.71 10.80
C LYS A 5 -40.99 -44.03 10.07
N LEU A 6 -41.07 -42.71 9.95
CA LEU A 6 -40.00 -41.83 9.49
C LEU A 6 -38.82 -41.92 10.48
N HIS A 7 -37.81 -42.73 10.16
CA HIS A 7 -36.55 -42.73 10.90
C HIS A 7 -35.69 -41.55 10.47
N TYR A 8 -35.96 -40.37 11.01
CA TYR A 8 -34.98 -39.30 11.00
C TYR A 8 -33.90 -39.63 12.04
N LYS A 9 -32.74 -40.12 11.60
CA LYS A 9 -31.54 -40.08 12.45
C LYS A 9 -31.17 -38.60 12.59
N ARG A 10 -31.67 -37.95 13.64
CA ARG A 10 -31.39 -36.54 13.96
C ARG A 10 -29.92 -36.47 14.40
N HIS A 11 -29.00 -36.37 13.44
CA HIS A 11 -27.66 -35.90 13.76
C HIS A 11 -27.81 -34.44 14.25
N GLY A 12 -27.27 -34.16 15.44
CA GLY A 12 -27.29 -32.81 15.99
C GLY A 12 -26.50 -31.91 15.04
N TYR A 13 -27.06 -30.76 14.69
CA TYR A 13 -26.41 -29.78 13.84
C TYR A 13 -25.02 -29.43 14.39
N THR A 14 -24.00 -29.42 13.52
CA THR A 14 -22.72 -28.84 13.92
C THR A 14 -22.86 -27.32 13.91
N THR A 15 -23.14 -26.78 15.09
CA THR A 15 -23.32 -25.33 15.31
C THR A 15 -22.07 -24.53 14.91
N THR A 16 -20.89 -25.13 14.99
CA THR A 16 -19.61 -24.49 14.70
C THR A 16 -18.69 -25.37 13.87
N ILE A 17 -18.33 -24.90 12.67
CA ILE A 17 -17.21 -25.43 11.91
C ILE A 17 -15.95 -24.72 12.38
N THR A 18 -14.89 -25.46 12.69
CA THR A 18 -13.63 -24.89 13.16
C THR A 18 -13.09 -23.92 12.12
N ALA A 19 -13.00 -22.64 12.49
CA ALA A 19 -12.48 -21.63 11.59
C ALA A 19 -11.01 -21.88 11.26
N LYS A 20 -10.65 -21.66 9.99
CA LYS A 20 -9.24 -21.65 9.59
C LYS A 20 -8.50 -20.52 10.29
N ARG A 21 -7.24 -20.81 10.62
CA ARG A 21 -6.30 -19.81 11.14
C ARG A 21 -5.53 -19.23 9.96
N PHE A 22 -5.53 -17.91 9.86
CA PHE A 22 -4.79 -17.15 8.87
C PHE A 22 -3.70 -16.32 9.54
N ASN A 23 -2.68 -15.99 8.78
CA ASN A 23 -1.60 -15.14 9.24
C ASN A 23 -2.04 -13.66 9.27
N ASN A 24 -1.61 -12.95 10.31
CA ASN A 24 -1.81 -11.52 10.49
C ASN A 24 -0.45 -10.90 10.84
N SER A 25 0.29 -10.48 9.83
CA SER A 25 1.65 -9.98 10.01
C SER A 25 2.08 -9.04 8.88
N ILE A 26 3.16 -8.31 9.12
CA ILE A 26 3.94 -7.61 8.09
C ILE A 26 5.33 -8.26 8.10
N THR A 27 5.72 -8.87 6.99
CA THR A 27 7.04 -9.47 6.79
C THR A 27 8.07 -8.36 6.58
N ASP A 28 9.27 -8.54 7.15
CA ASP A 28 10.40 -7.60 7.04
C ASP A 28 10.03 -6.14 7.34
N ASN A 29 9.27 -5.95 8.42
CA ASN A 29 8.76 -4.65 8.87
C ASN A 29 9.85 -3.78 9.54
N TYR A 30 10.97 -3.56 8.85
CA TYR A 30 12.13 -2.77 9.28
C TYR A 30 12.30 -1.51 8.43
N LEU A 31 12.98 -0.49 8.96
CA LEU A 31 13.12 0.82 8.30
C LEU A 31 14.00 0.80 7.04
N GLN A 32 14.67 -0.31 6.73
CA GLN A 32 15.59 -0.44 5.60
C GLN A 32 15.03 -1.32 4.46
N THR A 33 13.86 -1.94 4.66
CA THR A 33 13.33 -2.90 3.70
C THR A 33 12.40 -2.22 2.69
N THR A 34 12.79 -2.22 1.42
CA THR A 34 12.01 -1.59 0.32
C THR A 34 10.89 -2.47 -0.21
N ASN A 35 10.94 -3.78 0.02
CA ASN A 35 9.86 -4.72 -0.28
C ASN A 35 9.25 -5.22 1.04
N LYS A 36 7.93 -5.15 1.18
CA LYS A 36 7.22 -5.70 2.34
C LYS A 36 5.98 -6.44 1.90
N GLU A 37 5.72 -7.55 2.59
CA GLU A 37 4.50 -8.32 2.43
C GLU A 37 3.61 -8.16 3.67
N MET A 38 2.35 -7.87 3.44
CA MET A 38 1.32 -7.83 4.48
C MET A 38 0.39 -9.03 4.31
N TYR A 39 0.00 -9.63 5.43
CA TYR A 39 -0.95 -10.73 5.49
C TYR A 39 -2.02 -10.39 6.50
N TRP A 40 -3.30 -10.51 6.13
CA TRP A 40 -4.41 -10.36 7.08
C TRP A 40 -5.58 -11.26 6.70
N THR A 41 -6.46 -11.51 7.66
CA THR A 41 -7.73 -12.22 7.41
C THR A 41 -8.76 -11.29 6.76
N SER A 42 -9.50 -11.70 5.74
CA SER A 42 -10.57 -10.88 5.18
C SER A 42 -11.64 -10.54 6.24
N GLU A 43 -12.45 -9.51 5.97
CA GLU A 43 -13.73 -9.35 6.66
C GLU A 43 -14.59 -10.62 6.50
N PRO A 44 -15.46 -10.94 7.47
CA PRO A 44 -16.32 -12.11 7.38
C PRO A 44 -17.52 -11.86 6.47
N TYR A 45 -17.74 -12.75 5.51
CA TYR A 45 -18.94 -12.75 4.65
C TYR A 45 -19.85 -13.93 5.02
N TYR A 46 -21.07 -13.63 5.48
CA TYR A 46 -21.99 -14.66 5.97
C TYR A 46 -22.84 -15.22 4.83
N LEU A 47 -22.56 -16.46 4.42
CA LEU A 47 -23.24 -17.13 3.31
C LEU A 47 -24.40 -17.99 3.82
N ASN A 48 -25.55 -17.88 3.16
CA ASN A 48 -26.65 -18.82 3.34
C ASN A 48 -26.30 -20.16 2.68
N VAL A 49 -26.66 -21.25 3.35
CA VAL A 49 -26.43 -22.61 2.85
C VAL A 49 -27.76 -23.35 2.75
N ILE A 50 -27.79 -24.39 1.92
CA ILE A 50 -28.86 -25.37 1.87
C ILE A 50 -28.32 -26.76 2.21
N ARG A 51 -29.23 -27.69 2.43
CA ARG A 51 -28.98 -29.13 2.49
C ARG A 51 -30.01 -29.85 1.64
N TRP A 52 -29.61 -30.98 1.09
CA TRP A 52 -30.54 -31.90 0.44
C TRP A 52 -31.07 -32.90 1.46
N MET A 53 -32.39 -32.93 1.61
CA MET A 53 -33.11 -33.88 2.45
C MET A 53 -33.70 -34.98 1.57
N TYR A 54 -33.62 -36.21 2.04
CA TYR A 54 -34.08 -37.39 1.30
C TYR A 54 -35.07 -38.19 2.12
N HIS A 55 -35.96 -38.88 1.40
CA HIS A 55 -36.63 -40.05 1.94
C HIS A 55 -35.69 -41.25 1.86
N MET A 56 -35.75 -42.13 2.85
CA MET A 56 -34.95 -43.36 2.92
C MET A 56 -35.89 -44.56 2.99
N ASP A 57 -35.72 -45.53 2.09
CA ASP A 57 -36.51 -46.76 2.12
C ASP A 57 -35.92 -47.79 3.10
N LYS A 58 -36.57 -48.96 3.20
CA LYS A 58 -36.16 -50.07 4.07
C LYS A 58 -34.81 -50.69 3.69
N ASP A 59 -34.34 -50.46 2.46
CA ASP A 59 -33.09 -50.99 1.92
C ASP A 59 -31.96 -49.92 1.96
N ASN A 60 -32.22 -48.78 2.63
CA ASN A 60 -31.36 -47.60 2.77
C ASN A 60 -31.12 -46.81 1.47
N ASN A 61 -31.97 -46.97 0.45
CA ASN A 61 -31.88 -46.15 -0.76
C ASN A 61 -32.50 -44.77 -0.50
N LEU A 62 -31.82 -43.73 -0.99
CA LEU A 62 -32.28 -42.34 -0.91
C LEU A 62 -33.09 -41.97 -2.15
N TYR A 63 -34.22 -41.30 -1.96
CA TYR A 63 -35.07 -40.81 -3.06
C TYR A 63 -35.80 -39.52 -2.67
N ASN A 64 -36.40 -38.85 -3.66
CA ASN A 64 -37.15 -37.60 -3.52
C ASN A 64 -36.32 -36.47 -2.83
N PRO A 65 -35.24 -36.00 -3.48
CA PRO A 65 -34.43 -34.89 -2.96
C PRO A 65 -35.28 -33.64 -2.76
N THR A 66 -35.18 -33.02 -1.58
CA THR A 66 -35.77 -31.72 -1.28
C THR A 66 -34.72 -30.80 -0.70
N ALA A 67 -34.50 -29.65 -1.33
CA ALA A 67 -33.62 -28.62 -0.79
C ALA A 67 -34.29 -27.95 0.43
N VAL A 68 -33.56 -27.85 1.54
CA VAL A 68 -34.00 -27.17 2.76
C VAL A 68 -32.93 -26.18 3.18
N ASP A 69 -33.34 -24.97 3.57
CA ASP A 69 -32.42 -23.96 4.08
C ASP A 69 -31.66 -24.47 5.32
N GLY A 70 -30.37 -24.19 5.34
CA GLY A 70 -29.51 -24.45 6.49
C GLY A 70 -29.90 -23.56 7.66
N GLN A 71 -29.76 -24.10 8.88
CA GLN A 71 -30.11 -23.36 10.10
C GLN A 71 -29.14 -22.21 10.39
N TYR A 72 -27.87 -22.34 9.97
CA TYR A 72 -26.81 -21.38 10.27
C TYR A 72 -26.20 -20.84 8.98
N LYS A 73 -25.96 -19.53 8.94
CA LYS A 73 -25.09 -18.94 7.93
C LYS A 73 -23.64 -19.32 8.22
N ARG A 74 -22.86 -19.55 7.18
CA ARG A 74 -21.45 -19.91 7.31
C ARG A 74 -20.57 -18.67 7.08
N PRO A 75 -19.74 -18.25 8.06
CA PRO A 75 -18.84 -17.12 7.89
C PRO A 75 -17.70 -17.53 6.97
N PHE A 76 -17.55 -16.84 5.86
CA PHE A 76 -16.41 -16.95 4.96
C PHE A 76 -15.36 -15.91 5.32
N THR A 77 -14.16 -16.38 5.65
CA THR A 77 -12.95 -15.57 5.76
C THR A 77 -11.82 -16.23 4.97
N GLN A 78 -10.87 -15.41 4.49
CA GLN A 78 -9.72 -15.93 3.75
C GLN A 78 -8.45 -15.10 3.96
N GLN A 79 -7.28 -15.66 3.64
CA GLN A 79 -6.02 -14.94 3.67
C GLN A 79 -6.00 -13.87 2.57
N CYS A 80 -6.05 -12.61 2.97
CA CYS A 80 -5.69 -11.47 2.14
C CYS A 80 -4.19 -11.21 2.23
N SER A 81 -3.66 -10.54 1.22
CA SER A 81 -2.26 -10.12 1.19
C SER A 81 -2.06 -8.79 0.45
N ALA A 82 -0.94 -8.14 0.73
CA ALA A 82 -0.40 -7.03 -0.06
C ALA A 82 1.11 -7.22 -0.26
N ASN A 83 1.61 -7.04 -1.48
CA ASN A 83 3.03 -6.86 -1.76
C ASN A 83 3.27 -5.38 -2.10
N ILE A 84 4.21 -4.74 -1.40
CA ILE A 84 4.55 -3.33 -1.56
C ILE A 84 6.04 -3.24 -1.90
N GLU A 85 6.36 -2.64 -3.03
CA GLU A 85 7.74 -2.52 -3.52
C GLU A 85 8.06 -1.07 -3.83
N TRP A 86 9.05 -0.50 -3.15
CA TRP A 86 9.59 0.85 -3.39
C TRP A 86 10.86 0.81 -4.23
N GLY A 87 11.02 1.81 -5.08
CA GLY A 87 12.19 1.99 -5.91
C GLY A 87 12.45 3.46 -6.28
N ILE A 88 13.61 3.67 -6.88
CA ILE A 88 14.03 4.96 -7.43
C ILE A 88 13.93 4.85 -8.94
N LYS A 89 13.05 5.65 -9.55
CA LYS A 89 12.87 5.68 -11.00
C LYS A 89 13.92 6.58 -11.66
N ASP A 90 14.16 7.74 -11.07
CA ASP A 90 15.17 8.70 -11.51
C ASP A 90 15.82 9.36 -10.29
N SER A 91 17.07 8.99 -10.03
CA SER A 91 17.80 9.30 -8.79
C SER A 91 18.16 10.78 -8.69
N MET A 92 17.90 11.40 -7.53
CA MET A 92 18.40 12.75 -7.24
C MET A 92 19.93 12.77 -7.32
N GLU A 93 20.59 11.73 -6.79
CA GLU A 93 22.05 11.61 -6.79
C GLU A 93 22.60 11.66 -8.24
N GLN A 94 21.99 10.90 -9.14
CA GLN A 94 22.41 10.87 -10.55
C GLN A 94 22.13 12.19 -11.27
N LYS A 95 21.00 12.85 -10.99
CA LYS A 95 20.69 14.18 -11.53
C LYS A 95 21.72 15.23 -11.13
N TYR A 96 22.14 15.23 -9.86
CA TYR A 96 23.18 16.14 -9.39
C TYR A 96 24.58 15.78 -9.93
N LYS A 97 24.91 14.49 -10.06
CA LYS A 97 26.15 14.06 -10.73
C LYS A 97 26.23 14.56 -12.18
N THR A 98 25.13 14.46 -12.93
CA THR A 98 25.04 14.99 -14.31
C THR A 98 25.18 16.52 -14.33
N SER A 99 24.59 17.19 -13.35
CA SER A 99 24.65 18.66 -13.19
C SER A 99 26.06 19.20 -12.98
N LYS A 100 27.05 18.38 -12.57
CA LYS A 100 28.46 18.79 -12.57
C LYS A 100 29.00 19.13 -13.97
N ARG A 101 28.36 18.64 -15.04
CA ARG A 101 28.80 18.84 -16.43
C ARG A 101 27.94 19.84 -17.18
N ASN A 102 26.62 19.84 -16.95
CA ASN A 102 25.66 20.67 -17.70
C ASN A 102 24.95 21.72 -16.84
N SER A 103 25.20 21.74 -15.53
CA SER A 103 24.56 22.63 -14.56
C SER A 103 23.03 22.54 -14.54
N GLU A 104 22.39 21.46 -14.98
CA GLU A 104 20.94 21.45 -15.18
C GLU A 104 20.12 21.65 -13.88
N ASN A 105 20.51 20.98 -12.80
CA ASN A 105 19.80 21.04 -11.51
C ASN A 105 20.57 21.86 -10.45
N ALA A 106 21.88 22.02 -10.59
CA ALA A 106 22.69 22.77 -9.62
C ALA A 106 23.98 23.30 -10.25
N VAL A 107 24.50 24.40 -9.70
CA VAL A 107 25.82 24.93 -10.02
C VAL A 107 26.82 24.50 -8.93
N PHE A 108 27.84 23.74 -9.32
CA PHE A 108 28.87 23.26 -8.40
C PHE A 108 30.12 24.15 -8.41
N ALA A 109 30.75 24.28 -7.25
CA ALA A 109 32.08 24.88 -7.13
C ALA A 109 33.14 23.98 -7.80
N THR A 110 33.93 24.57 -8.69
CA THR A 110 34.91 23.87 -9.54
C THR A 110 36.36 24.09 -9.10
N ASP A 111 36.60 24.89 -8.05
CA ASP A 111 37.95 25.12 -7.55
C ASP A 111 38.62 23.79 -7.16
N LYS A 112 39.91 23.64 -7.51
CA LYS A 112 40.69 22.44 -7.21
C LYS A 112 40.67 22.06 -5.71
N ALA A 113 40.52 23.03 -4.82
CA ALA A 113 40.40 22.81 -3.38
C ALA A 113 39.18 21.95 -3.00
N PHE A 114 38.12 21.92 -3.81
CA PHE A 114 36.86 21.24 -3.50
C PHE A 114 36.64 19.97 -4.32
N SER A 115 37.62 19.52 -5.10
CA SER A 115 37.48 18.35 -5.99
C SER A 115 37.22 17.02 -5.26
N HIS A 116 37.50 16.97 -3.95
CA HIS A 116 37.26 15.81 -3.08
C HIS A 116 35.85 15.79 -2.48
N ILE A 117 35.08 16.86 -2.63
CA ILE A 117 33.71 16.98 -2.11
C ILE A 117 32.73 16.49 -3.18
N ALA A 118 31.76 15.66 -2.79
CA ALA A 118 30.82 15.07 -3.73
C ALA A 118 29.89 16.13 -4.35
N TYR A 119 29.32 17.03 -3.54
CA TYR A 119 28.37 18.05 -4.01
C TYR A 119 28.73 19.44 -3.45
N PRO A 120 29.85 20.05 -3.88
CA PRO A 120 30.28 21.36 -3.40
C PRO A 120 29.51 22.46 -4.13
N ILE A 121 28.75 23.29 -3.42
CA ILE A 121 28.03 24.44 -4.01
C ILE A 121 28.48 25.76 -3.38
N ARG A 122 28.25 26.85 -4.09
CA ARG A 122 28.29 28.20 -3.55
C ARG A 122 26.86 28.71 -3.38
N SER A 123 26.57 29.32 -2.24
CA SER A 123 25.25 29.86 -1.96
C SER A 123 24.92 31.05 -2.88
N GLY A 124 23.64 31.27 -3.16
CA GLY A 124 23.17 32.29 -4.12
C GLY A 124 22.96 31.78 -5.55
N PHE A 125 23.47 30.60 -5.88
CA PHE A 125 23.12 29.91 -7.13
C PHE A 125 21.90 29.00 -6.93
N TYR A 126 21.31 28.56 -8.04
CA TYR A 126 20.21 27.61 -7.99
C TYR A 126 20.68 26.22 -7.58
N PHE A 127 19.79 25.56 -6.84
CA PHE A 127 19.86 24.18 -6.45
C PHE A 127 18.43 23.64 -6.45
N ASN A 128 18.07 22.99 -7.55
CA ASN A 128 16.71 22.57 -7.82
C ASN A 128 16.43 21.25 -7.10
N PRO A 129 15.42 21.17 -6.21
CA PRO A 129 14.89 19.88 -5.76
C PRO A 129 14.62 19.00 -6.97
N CYS A 130 14.93 17.70 -6.91
CA CYS A 130 14.76 16.80 -8.04
C CYS A 130 14.72 15.33 -7.60
N GLY A 131 14.20 14.47 -8.48
CA GLY A 131 14.12 13.03 -8.29
C GLY A 131 12.74 12.49 -8.70
N GLU A 132 12.70 11.23 -9.09
CA GLU A 132 11.45 10.48 -9.30
C GLU A 132 11.52 9.14 -8.56
N TYR A 133 10.52 8.90 -7.73
CA TYR A 133 10.40 7.71 -6.90
C TYR A 133 9.16 6.93 -7.33
N GLU A 134 9.21 5.61 -7.19
CA GLU A 134 8.12 4.75 -7.63
C GLU A 134 7.83 3.70 -6.58
N PHE A 135 6.55 3.35 -6.45
CA PHE A 135 6.18 2.14 -5.74
C PHE A 135 5.06 1.39 -6.45
N THR A 136 5.03 0.09 -6.21
CA THR A 136 3.91 -0.76 -6.62
C THR A 136 3.23 -1.37 -5.40
N VAL A 137 1.91 -1.45 -5.44
CA VAL A 137 1.10 -2.16 -4.46
C VAL A 137 0.29 -3.20 -5.21
N GLU A 138 0.41 -4.46 -4.83
CA GLU A 138 -0.44 -5.53 -5.32
C GLU A 138 -1.18 -6.17 -4.15
N THR A 139 -2.51 -6.10 -4.15
CA THR A 139 -3.34 -6.69 -3.10
C THR A 139 -4.17 -7.84 -3.62
N VAL A 140 -4.32 -8.89 -2.81
CA VAL A 140 -5.29 -9.97 -3.02
C VAL A 140 -6.32 -9.92 -1.90
N THR A 141 -7.59 -9.70 -2.23
CA THR A 141 -8.69 -9.62 -1.26
C THR A 141 -9.91 -10.41 -1.71
N TYR A 142 -10.89 -10.57 -0.81
CA TYR A 142 -12.11 -11.32 -1.09
C TYR A 142 -13.33 -10.48 -0.72
N LYS A 143 -14.36 -10.49 -1.58
CA LYS A 143 -15.63 -9.79 -1.33
C LYS A 143 -16.79 -10.26 -2.19
N THR A 144 -17.99 -9.75 -1.92
CA THR A 144 -19.23 -10.17 -2.60
C THR A 144 -19.53 -9.44 -3.91
N THR A 145 -18.68 -8.49 -4.32
CA THR A 145 -18.87 -7.69 -5.54
C THR A 145 -17.62 -7.67 -6.41
N ARG A 146 -17.78 -7.35 -7.69
CA ARG A 146 -16.68 -7.22 -8.65
C ARG A 146 -16.00 -5.84 -8.64
N ALA A 147 -16.46 -4.91 -7.79
CA ALA A 147 -15.98 -3.52 -7.74
C ALA A 147 -14.53 -3.42 -7.27
N ASP A 148 -13.92 -2.25 -7.27
CA ASP A 148 -12.57 -2.02 -6.73
C ASP A 148 -12.57 -2.11 -5.20
N THR A 149 -11.46 -2.50 -4.58
CA THR A 149 -11.44 -2.71 -3.13
C THR A 149 -11.01 -1.45 -2.40
N LYS A 150 -11.69 -1.20 -1.28
CA LYS A 150 -11.32 -0.13 -0.36
C LYS A 150 -9.97 -0.43 0.31
N ASP A 151 -9.70 -1.71 0.58
CA ASP A 151 -8.39 -2.16 1.09
C ASP A 151 -7.23 -1.69 0.20
N HIS A 152 -7.34 -1.88 -1.12
CA HIS A 152 -6.30 -1.47 -2.05
C HIS A 152 -6.13 0.05 -2.09
N LYS A 153 -7.25 0.78 -2.24
CA LYS A 153 -7.24 2.24 -2.34
C LYS A 153 -6.64 2.89 -1.09
N ASP A 154 -7.14 2.52 0.08
CA ASP A 154 -6.71 3.12 1.35
C ASP A 154 -5.21 2.88 1.61
N LEU A 155 -4.68 1.71 1.21
CA LEU A 155 -3.26 1.39 1.32
C LEU A 155 -2.39 2.22 0.36
N VAL A 156 -2.82 2.37 -0.90
CA VAL A 156 -2.14 3.22 -1.89
C VAL A 156 -2.10 4.67 -1.41
N ASP A 157 -3.24 5.20 -0.97
CA ASP A 157 -3.35 6.57 -0.47
C ASP A 157 -2.44 6.79 0.75
N ALA A 158 -2.37 5.82 1.66
CA ALA A 158 -1.50 5.89 2.83
C ALA A 158 -0.01 5.90 2.49
N LEU A 159 0.41 5.13 1.48
CA LEU A 159 1.78 5.09 0.99
C LEU A 159 2.17 6.39 0.26
N ILE A 160 1.27 6.96 -0.53
CA ILE A 160 1.44 8.32 -1.11
C ILE A 160 1.68 9.33 0.03
N ASN A 161 0.83 9.27 1.04
CA ASN A 161 0.80 10.19 2.16
C ASN A 161 1.96 10.02 3.15
N SER A 162 2.70 8.91 3.09
CA SER A 162 3.87 8.69 3.94
C SER A 162 5.17 9.21 3.33
N PHE A 163 5.21 9.43 2.02
CA PHE A 163 6.41 9.90 1.32
C PHE A 163 6.82 11.33 1.74
N ARG A 164 8.12 11.54 1.90
CA ARG A 164 8.75 12.81 2.27
C ARG A 164 9.95 13.07 1.37
N TYR A 165 9.99 14.23 0.72
CA TYR A 165 11.22 14.79 0.17
C TYR A 165 11.67 15.95 1.06
N GLU A 166 12.72 15.73 1.84
CA GLU A 166 13.17 16.61 2.91
C GLU A 166 14.52 17.27 2.61
N THR A 167 14.66 18.54 2.96
CA THR A 167 15.98 19.17 3.05
C THR A 167 16.04 20.27 4.12
N ASP A 168 17.23 20.46 4.69
CA ASP A 168 17.57 21.59 5.57
C ASP A 168 18.23 22.77 4.82
N MET A 169 18.23 22.73 3.48
CA MET A 169 18.74 23.81 2.65
C MET A 169 17.92 25.11 2.77
N MET A 170 18.58 26.23 2.53
CA MET A 170 18.02 27.58 2.63
C MET A 170 17.86 28.19 1.25
N PHE A 171 16.66 28.68 0.95
CA PHE A 171 16.31 29.29 -0.32
C PHE A 171 15.96 30.77 -0.17
N ILE A 172 15.91 31.48 -1.30
CA ILE A 172 15.44 32.86 -1.37
C ILE A 172 14.11 32.90 -2.13
N ASP A 173 13.10 33.51 -1.51
CA ASP A 173 11.79 33.73 -2.16
C ASP A 173 11.82 34.96 -3.09
N LYS A 174 10.74 35.18 -3.84
CA LYS A 174 10.57 36.36 -4.71
C LYS A 174 10.64 37.69 -3.97
N ASN A 175 10.31 37.71 -2.68
CA ASN A 175 10.35 38.87 -1.79
C ASN A 175 11.73 39.08 -1.15
N LYS A 176 12.73 38.26 -1.51
CA LYS A 176 14.11 38.28 -1.00
C LYS A 176 14.25 37.86 0.47
N ASN A 177 13.28 37.11 0.99
CA ASN A 177 13.36 36.49 2.30
C ASN A 177 14.12 35.17 2.24
N ALA A 178 14.80 34.82 3.34
CA ALA A 178 15.33 33.47 3.53
C ALA A 178 14.20 32.54 3.97
N VAL A 179 14.01 31.45 3.23
CA VAL A 179 12.96 30.46 3.46
C VAL A 179 13.50 29.04 3.40
N ASN A 180 12.80 28.07 3.99
CA ASN A 180 13.05 26.64 3.75
C ASN A 180 12.31 26.16 2.48
N LEU A 181 12.35 24.85 2.22
CA LEU A 181 11.73 24.26 1.04
C LEU A 181 10.23 24.58 0.91
N GLN A 182 9.49 24.60 2.03
CA GLN A 182 8.04 24.89 2.07
C GLN A 182 7.74 26.40 2.16
N ASN A 183 8.69 27.25 1.77
CA ASN A 183 8.54 28.71 1.76
C ASN A 183 8.29 29.33 3.15
N GLU A 184 8.64 28.64 4.24
CA GLU A 184 8.52 29.18 5.59
C GLU A 184 9.72 30.06 5.93
N LEU A 185 9.48 31.22 6.53
CA LEU A 185 10.53 32.17 6.90
C LEU A 185 11.54 31.54 7.87
N LEU A 186 12.82 31.70 7.55
CA LEU A 186 13.91 31.31 8.44
C LEU A 186 14.27 32.48 9.36
N PRO A 187 14.38 32.24 10.68
CA PRO A 187 14.74 33.29 11.61
C PRO A 187 16.20 33.69 11.39
N ARG A 188 16.46 34.99 11.46
CA ARG A 188 17.81 35.53 11.37
C ARG A 188 18.56 35.27 12.68
N SER A 189 19.79 34.77 12.56
CA SER A 189 20.72 34.55 13.67
C SER A 189 22.02 35.31 13.38
N GLY A 190 22.13 36.54 13.90
CA GLY A 190 23.24 37.43 13.59
C GLY A 190 23.35 37.77 12.10
N ASN A 191 24.46 37.38 11.47
CA ASN A 191 24.73 37.58 10.03
C ASN A 191 24.28 36.39 9.15
N SER A 192 23.64 35.38 9.72
CA SER A 192 23.13 34.21 9.00
C SER A 192 21.67 33.91 9.35
N TYR A 193 21.16 32.79 8.85
CA TYR A 193 19.82 32.28 9.15
C TYR A 193 19.93 30.95 9.89
N ALA A 194 18.95 30.65 10.74
CA ALA A 194 18.88 29.34 11.38
C ALA A 194 18.39 28.29 10.37
N ARG A 195 18.94 27.07 10.45
CA ARG A 195 18.48 25.95 9.63
C ARG A 195 17.14 25.44 10.14
N LYS A 196 16.26 25.10 9.21
CA LYS A 196 14.98 24.45 9.50
C LYS A 196 14.66 23.50 8.35
N SER A 197 14.63 22.20 8.64
CA SER A 197 14.19 21.21 7.66
C SER A 197 12.73 21.46 7.25
N ALA A 198 12.44 21.20 5.98
CA ALA A 198 11.08 21.15 5.45
C ALA A 198 10.95 19.99 4.47
N SER A 199 9.73 19.47 4.35
CA SER A 199 9.44 18.29 3.56
C SER A 199 8.30 18.55 2.58
N LEU A 200 8.51 18.28 1.29
CA LEU A 200 7.40 18.16 0.35
C LEU A 200 6.67 16.84 0.60
N THR A 201 5.34 16.90 0.60
CA THR A 201 4.45 15.75 0.78
C THR A 201 3.33 15.80 -0.26
N ALA A 202 2.57 14.71 -0.39
CA ALA A 202 1.38 14.75 -1.24
C ALA A 202 0.32 15.73 -0.73
N GLN A 203 0.19 15.89 0.59
CA GLN A 203 -0.78 16.80 1.21
C GLN A 203 -0.34 18.27 1.19
N ASP A 204 0.96 18.50 1.22
CA ASP A 204 1.58 19.81 1.03
C ASP A 204 2.70 19.72 -0.03
N PRO A 205 2.31 19.79 -1.32
CA PRO A 205 3.23 19.63 -2.43
C PRO A 205 3.90 20.95 -2.84
N THR A 206 3.62 22.06 -2.14
CA THR A 206 4.09 23.38 -2.53
C THR A 206 5.43 23.72 -1.91
N GLY A 207 6.35 24.21 -2.75
CA GLY A 207 7.68 24.63 -2.34
C GLY A 207 7.84 26.15 -2.30
N VAL A 208 9.08 26.61 -2.46
CA VAL A 208 9.46 28.04 -2.52
C VAL A 208 8.55 28.79 -3.51
N ASP A 209 8.16 30.01 -3.13
CA ASP A 209 7.20 30.86 -3.85
C ASP A 209 5.77 30.29 -3.99
N GLY A 210 5.45 29.22 -3.27
CA GLY A 210 4.13 28.57 -3.28
C GLY A 210 3.87 27.74 -4.54
N VAL A 211 4.92 27.38 -5.28
CA VAL A 211 4.79 26.61 -6.52
C VAL A 211 4.72 25.12 -6.21
N THR A 212 3.84 24.38 -6.87
CA THR A 212 3.78 22.92 -6.76
C THR A 212 5.09 22.29 -7.24
N MET A 213 5.82 21.66 -6.31
CA MET A 213 7.09 20.98 -6.56
C MET A 213 7.01 19.48 -6.36
N LEU A 214 5.91 18.93 -5.85
CA LEU A 214 5.67 17.49 -5.81
C LEU A 214 4.43 17.17 -6.64
N THR A 215 4.54 16.17 -7.50
CA THR A 215 3.41 15.65 -8.28
C THR A 215 3.34 14.14 -8.11
N VAL A 216 2.13 13.61 -7.94
CA VAL A 216 1.86 12.18 -7.84
C VAL A 216 1.17 11.75 -9.11
N LEU A 217 1.66 10.67 -9.72
CA LEU A 217 1.02 9.99 -10.84
C LEU A 217 0.55 8.61 -10.38
N ASP A 218 -0.74 8.34 -10.44
CA ASP A 218 -1.37 7.12 -9.95
C ASP A 218 -2.30 6.47 -11.00
N ARG A 219 -3.24 5.64 -10.53
CA ARG A 219 -4.21 4.92 -11.37
C ARG A 219 -5.03 5.81 -12.31
N ASP A 220 -5.24 7.08 -11.98
CA ASP A 220 -6.11 7.98 -12.74
C ASP A 220 -5.34 8.73 -13.86
N ASP A 221 -4.00 8.71 -13.84
CA ASP A 221 -3.16 9.40 -14.82
C ASP A 221 -2.94 8.61 -16.11
N GLU A 222 -2.61 7.31 -16.02
CA GLU A 222 -2.30 6.47 -17.17
C GLU A 222 -2.85 5.05 -16.99
N ALA A 223 -3.53 4.51 -18.00
CA ALA A 223 -4.25 3.24 -17.90
C ALA A 223 -3.37 2.03 -17.49
N TRP A 224 -2.06 2.05 -17.79
CA TRP A 224 -1.14 0.97 -17.42
C TRP A 224 -0.82 0.93 -15.91
N ARG A 225 -1.06 2.03 -15.20
CA ARG A 225 -0.74 2.16 -13.77
C ARG A 225 -1.66 1.35 -12.89
N TYR A 226 -2.81 0.93 -13.39
CA TYR A 226 -3.77 0.13 -12.64
C TYR A 226 -4.15 -1.14 -13.41
N TYR A 227 -4.08 -2.26 -12.71
CA TYR A 227 -4.48 -3.56 -13.22
C TYR A 227 -5.35 -4.28 -12.20
N LYS A 228 -6.34 -5.04 -12.70
CA LYS A 228 -7.26 -5.78 -11.87
C LYS A 228 -7.66 -7.12 -12.49
N THR A 229 -7.65 -8.18 -11.69
CA THR A 229 -8.35 -9.43 -12.00
C THR A 229 -9.47 -9.70 -11.03
N VAL A 230 -10.50 -10.39 -11.53
CA VAL A 230 -11.67 -10.81 -10.77
C VAL A 230 -11.89 -12.29 -11.03
N GLU A 231 -11.72 -13.11 -10.00
CA GLU A 231 -11.97 -14.55 -10.03
C GLU A 231 -13.17 -14.84 -9.12
N GLU A 232 -14.24 -15.38 -9.68
CA GLU A 232 -15.37 -15.86 -8.86
C GLU A 232 -15.04 -17.21 -8.24
N LEU A 233 -15.24 -17.34 -6.93
CA LEU A 233 -15.20 -18.62 -6.26
C LEU A 233 -16.47 -19.39 -6.61
N TYR A 234 -16.38 -20.25 -7.62
CA TYR A 234 -17.50 -21.05 -8.09
C TYR A 234 -18.12 -21.89 -6.97
N HIS A 235 -19.43 -22.04 -6.99
CA HIS A 235 -20.16 -22.97 -6.14
C HIS A 235 -21.35 -23.55 -6.88
N SER A 236 -21.88 -24.64 -6.35
CA SER A 236 -23.15 -25.18 -6.79
C SER A 236 -24.00 -25.53 -5.58
N GLN A 237 -25.29 -25.20 -5.65
CA GLN A 237 -26.26 -25.72 -4.71
C GLN A 237 -26.64 -27.19 -5.01
N HIS A 238 -26.28 -27.75 -6.16
CA HIS A 238 -26.63 -29.12 -6.56
C HIS A 238 -25.63 -30.16 -6.03
N GLU A 239 -26.11 -31.37 -5.74
CA GLU A 239 -25.28 -32.40 -5.11
C GLU A 239 -24.09 -32.87 -5.94
N ASN A 240 -24.28 -32.93 -7.26
CA ASN A 240 -23.29 -33.31 -8.25
C ASN A 240 -22.48 -32.12 -8.78
N GLY A 241 -22.81 -30.91 -8.32
CA GLY A 241 -22.10 -29.71 -8.71
C GLY A 241 -20.77 -29.56 -7.96
N ASP A 242 -19.89 -28.75 -8.52
CA ASP A 242 -18.60 -28.46 -7.90
C ASP A 242 -18.63 -27.13 -7.14
N THR A 243 -17.81 -27.07 -6.08
CA THR A 243 -17.67 -25.90 -5.22
C THR A 243 -16.20 -25.66 -4.93
N HIS A 244 -15.79 -24.41 -5.04
CA HIS A 244 -14.41 -24.00 -4.82
C HIS A 244 -13.91 -24.45 -3.44
N LYS A 245 -12.66 -24.91 -3.36
CA LYS A 245 -12.05 -25.45 -2.13
C LYS A 245 -12.24 -24.52 -0.92
N ALA A 246 -11.97 -23.22 -1.09
CA ALA A 246 -12.12 -22.23 -0.02
C ALA A 246 -13.55 -22.12 0.53
N LEU A 247 -14.58 -22.40 -0.28
CA LEU A 247 -15.97 -22.44 0.18
C LEU A 247 -16.29 -23.77 0.88
N LYS A 248 -15.72 -24.89 0.42
CA LYS A 248 -15.85 -26.20 1.10
C LYS A 248 -15.32 -26.17 2.54
N GLU A 249 -14.32 -25.33 2.82
CA GLU A 249 -13.72 -25.15 4.15
C GLU A 249 -14.69 -24.62 5.22
N ILE A 250 -15.78 -23.97 4.80
CA ILE A 250 -16.79 -23.41 5.70
C ILE A 250 -18.12 -24.19 5.67
N LEU A 251 -18.19 -25.30 4.93
CA LEU A 251 -19.40 -26.11 4.76
C LEU A 251 -19.29 -27.43 5.52
N GLU A 252 -20.37 -27.85 6.17
CA GLU A 252 -20.42 -29.14 6.85
C GLU A 252 -20.53 -30.31 5.83
N GLY A 253 -19.89 -31.43 6.12
CA GLY A 253 -19.89 -32.63 5.27
C GLY A 253 -18.73 -32.70 4.28
N TYR A 254 -17.78 -31.76 4.34
CA TYR A 254 -16.57 -31.73 3.52
C TYR A 254 -15.32 -32.09 4.32
N ALA A 255 -14.31 -32.64 3.63
CA ALA A 255 -13.02 -32.95 4.25
C ALA A 255 -12.26 -31.65 4.56
N GLU A 256 -12.41 -30.64 3.72
CA GLU A 256 -11.75 -29.34 3.82
C GLU A 256 -12.15 -28.57 5.08
N SER A 257 -13.37 -28.77 5.58
CA SER A 257 -13.86 -28.22 6.84
C SER A 257 -13.59 -29.13 8.04
N GLY A 258 -13.00 -30.31 7.84
CA GLY A 258 -12.78 -31.32 8.87
C GLY A 258 -14.05 -32.06 9.31
N THR A 259 -15.15 -31.96 8.56
CA THR A 259 -16.47 -32.50 8.93
C THR A 259 -16.97 -33.57 7.96
N ALA A 260 -16.06 -34.27 7.26
CA ALA A 260 -16.41 -35.35 6.32
C ALA A 260 -17.26 -36.46 6.95
N ALA A 261 -17.13 -36.70 8.26
CA ALA A 261 -17.93 -37.66 9.00
C ALA A 261 -19.44 -37.34 8.94
N SER A 262 -19.85 -36.07 8.89
CA SER A 262 -21.26 -35.68 8.74
C SER A 262 -21.87 -36.30 7.47
N ASN A 263 -21.13 -36.29 6.36
CA ASN A 263 -21.58 -36.91 5.12
C ASN A 263 -21.44 -38.43 5.14
N GLN A 264 -20.29 -38.94 5.59
CA GLN A 264 -20.01 -40.39 5.56
C GLN A 264 -20.97 -41.20 6.44
N GLN A 265 -21.29 -40.68 7.62
CA GLN A 265 -22.09 -41.39 8.63
C GLN A 265 -23.58 -41.02 8.60
N PHE A 266 -23.91 -39.79 8.19
CA PHE A 266 -25.28 -39.26 8.27
C PHE A 266 -25.83 -38.78 6.93
N LYS A 267 -25.07 -38.92 5.83
CA LYS A 267 -25.42 -38.39 4.50
C LYS A 267 -25.77 -36.90 4.53
N TYR A 268 -25.15 -36.18 5.47
CA TYR A 268 -25.37 -34.76 5.69
C TYR A 268 -24.25 -33.94 5.06
N LYS A 269 -24.64 -33.03 4.15
CA LYS A 269 -23.72 -32.14 3.45
C LYS A 269 -24.41 -30.82 3.14
N GLU A 270 -23.70 -29.72 3.37
CA GLU A 270 -24.18 -28.38 3.08
C GLU A 270 -23.73 -27.91 1.70
N TYR A 271 -24.47 -26.97 1.11
CA TYR A 271 -24.15 -26.35 -0.17
C TYR A 271 -24.40 -24.86 -0.07
N ILE A 272 -23.62 -24.02 -0.75
CA ILE A 272 -23.92 -22.59 -0.80
C ILE A 272 -25.24 -22.40 -1.57
N LYS A 273 -26.15 -21.61 -1.01
CA LYS A 273 -27.41 -21.25 -1.67
C LYS A 273 -27.12 -20.33 -2.86
N ASP A 274 -27.69 -20.63 -4.02
CA ASP A 274 -27.53 -19.83 -5.23
C ASP A 274 -27.95 -18.35 -5.03
N GLY A 275 -27.38 -17.45 -5.84
CA GLY A 275 -27.64 -16.01 -5.76
C GLY A 275 -26.71 -15.25 -4.80
N GLN A 276 -25.63 -15.89 -4.34
CA GLN A 276 -24.60 -15.29 -3.51
C GLN A 276 -23.25 -15.49 -4.19
N HIS A 277 -22.37 -14.49 -4.13
CA HIS A 277 -21.09 -14.56 -4.82
C HIS A 277 -19.96 -14.17 -3.89
N ILE A 278 -18.80 -14.79 -4.07
CA ILE A 278 -17.54 -14.37 -3.49
C ILE A 278 -16.53 -14.29 -4.62
N TYR A 279 -15.86 -13.16 -4.71
CA TYR A 279 -14.81 -12.90 -5.69
C TYR A 279 -13.49 -12.74 -4.97
N LYS A 280 -12.46 -13.39 -5.50
CA LYS A 280 -11.06 -13.03 -5.25
C LYS A 280 -10.69 -11.90 -6.21
N ILE A 281 -10.25 -10.80 -5.64
CA ILE A 281 -9.89 -9.57 -6.35
C ILE A 281 -8.39 -9.38 -6.20
N THR A 282 -7.67 -9.37 -7.32
CA THR A 282 -6.27 -8.92 -7.35
C THR A 282 -6.23 -7.55 -7.99
N GLU A 283 -5.68 -6.57 -7.29
CA GLU A 283 -5.49 -5.20 -7.77
C GLU A 283 -4.02 -4.82 -7.66
N ARG A 284 -3.49 -4.17 -8.70
CA ARG A 284 -2.13 -3.65 -8.72
C ARG A 284 -2.14 -2.19 -9.14
N THR A 285 -1.52 -1.32 -8.34
CA THR A 285 -1.30 0.10 -8.68
C THR A 285 0.19 0.42 -8.70
N THR A 286 0.65 1.16 -9.72
CA THR A 286 2.00 1.73 -9.80
C THR A 286 1.92 3.25 -9.66
N VAL A 287 2.55 3.78 -8.62
CA VAL A 287 2.57 5.22 -8.33
C VAL A 287 3.95 5.79 -8.59
N THR A 288 4.04 6.91 -9.30
CA THR A 288 5.28 7.67 -9.45
C THR A 288 5.15 9.02 -8.73
N ILE A 289 6.09 9.34 -7.84
CA ILE A 289 6.19 10.64 -7.17
C ILE A 289 7.34 11.41 -7.81
N ARG A 290 7.06 12.58 -8.36
CA ARG A 290 8.02 13.42 -9.07
C ARG A 290 8.30 14.71 -8.31
N ILE A 291 9.58 15.01 -8.14
CA ILE A 291 10.05 16.24 -7.50
C ILE A 291 10.51 17.22 -8.57
N ASN A 292 9.87 18.39 -8.59
CA ASN A 292 10.10 19.53 -9.46
C ASN A 292 10.22 19.11 -10.94
N HIS A 293 9.24 18.35 -11.44
CA HIS A 293 9.29 17.78 -12.78
C HIS A 293 9.41 18.84 -13.90
N GLN A 294 8.96 20.07 -13.64
CA GLN A 294 9.11 21.20 -14.55
C GLN A 294 10.51 21.83 -14.53
N ASN A 295 11.41 21.33 -13.67
CA ASN A 295 12.77 21.83 -13.44
C ASN A 295 12.81 23.35 -13.19
N LEU A 296 11.90 23.84 -12.34
CA LEU A 296 11.86 25.24 -11.94
C LEU A 296 13.10 25.58 -11.14
N ARG A 297 13.71 26.74 -11.45
CA ARG A 297 14.91 27.19 -10.76
C ARG A 297 14.59 27.66 -9.35
N VAL A 298 15.20 27.02 -8.36
CA VAL A 298 15.09 27.40 -6.95
C VAL A 298 16.46 27.88 -6.47
N TYR A 299 16.55 29.14 -6.03
CA TYR A 299 17.81 29.76 -5.65
C TYR A 299 18.11 29.58 -4.17
N THR A 300 19.33 29.17 -3.85
CA THR A 300 19.80 29.17 -2.47
C THR A 300 19.98 30.59 -1.96
N HIS A 301 19.78 30.83 -0.67
CA HIS A 301 19.96 32.17 -0.12
C HIS A 301 21.45 32.57 -0.12
N PRO A 302 21.87 33.76 -0.63
CA PRO A 302 23.29 34.13 -0.72
C PRO A 302 24.07 34.16 0.60
N HIS A 303 23.37 34.34 1.72
CA HIS A 303 23.94 34.30 3.08
C HIS A 303 23.75 32.95 3.79
N MET A 304 23.45 31.88 3.05
CA MET A 304 23.43 30.51 3.57
C MET A 304 24.84 30.15 4.10
N PRO A 305 24.98 29.73 5.38
CA PRO A 305 26.27 29.40 5.96
C PRO A 305 26.97 28.25 5.24
N ASN A 306 28.31 28.29 5.25
CA ASN A 306 29.11 27.13 4.86
C ASN A 306 28.80 25.93 5.78
N GLY A 307 28.92 24.73 5.22
CA GLY A 307 28.69 23.49 5.94
C GLY A 307 27.94 22.45 5.13
N LYS A 308 27.67 21.33 5.78
CA LYS A 308 26.95 20.18 5.21
C LYS A 308 25.45 20.36 5.41
N TYR A 309 24.68 20.06 4.37
CA TYR A 309 23.23 20.08 4.30
C TYR A 309 22.75 18.76 3.74
N THR A 310 21.55 18.35 4.11
CA THR A 310 20.96 17.06 3.76
C THR A 310 19.82 17.26 2.78
N VAL A 311 19.76 16.40 1.76
CA VAL A 311 18.62 16.28 0.85
C VAL A 311 18.25 14.80 0.79
N LYS A 312 17.01 14.46 1.12
CA LYS A 312 16.63 13.09 1.42
C LYS A 312 15.19 12.76 1.01
N ALA A 313 15.00 11.61 0.38
CA ALA A 313 13.70 10.98 0.21
C ALA A 313 13.53 9.85 1.23
N TRP A 314 12.40 9.81 1.93
CA TRP A 314 12.12 8.81 2.96
C TRP A 314 10.61 8.62 3.14
N LEU A 315 10.21 7.58 3.88
CA LEU A 315 8.80 7.30 4.16
C LEU A 315 8.55 7.31 5.67
N GLY A 316 7.53 8.03 6.11
CA GLY A 316 7.03 7.93 7.47
C GLY A 316 6.39 6.58 7.76
N ASP A 317 6.34 6.23 9.05
CA ASP A 317 5.53 5.11 9.51
C ASP A 317 4.04 5.36 9.18
N ILE A 318 3.32 4.29 8.84
CA ILE A 318 1.87 4.33 8.59
C ILE A 318 1.18 3.59 9.74
N ASP A 319 0.35 4.31 10.47
CA ASP A 319 -0.55 3.71 11.46
C ASP A 319 -1.75 3.08 10.74
N LEU A 320 -1.75 1.75 10.64
CA LEU A 320 -2.85 1.02 10.02
C LEU A 320 -4.06 0.91 10.96
N SER A 321 -3.88 1.08 12.27
CA SER A 321 -4.94 0.88 13.26
C SER A 321 -6.09 1.88 13.12
N GLY A 322 -5.81 3.08 12.59
CA GLY A 322 -6.81 4.08 12.24
C GLY A 322 -7.58 3.80 10.94
N MET A 323 -7.24 2.75 10.19
CA MET A 323 -7.89 2.43 8.93
C MET A 323 -9.14 1.55 9.12
N SER A 324 -10.08 1.66 8.19
CA SER A 324 -11.36 0.92 8.23
C SER A 324 -11.29 -0.50 7.69
N SER A 325 -10.17 -0.88 7.08
CA SER A 325 -9.96 -2.18 6.43
C SER A 325 -9.49 -3.24 7.42
N ALA A 326 -9.68 -4.52 7.11
CA ALA A 326 -9.37 -5.64 8.01
C ALA A 326 -7.87 -5.79 8.38
N TYR A 327 -6.97 -5.11 7.67
CA TYR A 327 -5.55 -5.03 8.01
C TYR A 327 -5.23 -4.01 9.10
N ASN A 328 -6.22 -3.28 9.63
CA ASN A 328 -6.02 -2.32 10.72
C ASN A 328 -5.40 -2.95 11.99
N ARG A 329 -5.67 -4.23 12.23
CA ARG A 329 -5.07 -5.02 13.31
C ARG A 329 -3.58 -5.33 13.14
N LEU A 330 -2.96 -4.98 12.00
CA LEU A 330 -1.53 -5.19 11.78
C LEU A 330 -0.66 -4.15 12.49
N GLY A 331 -1.25 -3.11 13.08
CA GLY A 331 -0.54 -2.10 13.85
C GLY A 331 0.14 -1.08 12.96
N VAL A 332 1.47 -0.98 13.03
CA VAL A 332 2.24 0.05 12.30
C VAL A 332 3.02 -0.60 11.17
N TYR A 333 2.79 -0.14 9.95
CA TYR A 333 3.71 -0.38 8.83
C TYR A 333 4.90 0.56 8.99
N LYS A 334 6.10 -0.01 9.16
CA LYS A 334 7.33 0.76 9.27
C LYS A 334 7.70 1.30 7.90
N GLY A 335 7.92 2.61 7.85
CA GLY A 335 8.34 3.31 6.64
C GLY A 335 9.76 2.95 6.23
N LEU A 336 10.38 3.86 5.48
CA LEU A 336 11.79 3.76 5.10
C LEU A 336 12.52 4.94 5.71
N ASP A 337 13.52 4.66 6.55
CA ASP A 337 14.34 5.73 7.10
C ASP A 337 15.18 6.40 6.02
N ASN A 338 15.50 5.74 4.91
CA ASN A 338 16.29 6.28 3.82
C ASN A 338 15.95 5.56 2.51
N LEU A 339 15.16 6.23 1.64
CA LEU A 339 14.99 5.77 0.26
C LEU A 339 16.14 6.29 -0.62
N GLU A 340 16.50 7.56 -0.45
CA GLU A 340 17.66 8.17 -1.08
C GLU A 340 18.14 9.36 -0.24
N ASN A 341 19.46 9.57 -0.15
CA ASN A 341 20.05 10.66 0.63
C ASN A 341 21.35 11.15 0.00
N ILE A 342 21.53 12.47 -0.08
CA ILE A 342 22.79 13.11 -0.43
C ILE A 342 23.18 14.17 0.61
N GLU A 343 24.48 14.39 0.74
CA GLU A 343 25.04 15.48 1.54
C GLU A 343 25.62 16.56 0.62
N VAL A 344 25.03 17.75 0.66
CA VAL A 344 25.46 18.93 -0.08
C VAL A 344 26.36 19.77 0.80
N THR A 345 27.51 20.23 0.29
CA THR A 345 28.43 21.07 1.06
C THR A 345 28.50 22.48 0.49
N VAL A 346 28.10 23.47 1.28
CA VAL A 346 28.26 24.89 0.95
C VAL A 346 29.68 25.32 1.32
N VAL A 347 30.45 25.80 0.34
CA VAL A 347 31.88 26.16 0.50
C VAL A 347 32.17 27.65 0.29
N GLY A 348 31.13 28.46 0.10
CA GLY A 348 31.23 29.90 -0.09
C GLY A 348 29.92 30.46 -0.62
N SER A 349 29.95 31.70 -1.10
CA SER A 349 28.80 32.39 -1.70
C SER A 349 29.10 32.86 -3.12
N MET A 350 28.07 33.23 -3.86
CA MET A 350 28.18 33.86 -5.17
C MET A 350 29.03 35.15 -5.14
N TYR A 351 29.10 35.86 -4.00
CA TYR A 351 29.92 37.06 -3.88
C TYR A 351 31.43 36.77 -4.01
N ASN A 352 31.84 35.55 -3.67
CA ASN A 352 33.22 35.11 -3.83
C ASN A 352 33.61 34.93 -5.32
N ASP A 353 32.62 34.86 -6.23
CA ASP A 353 32.85 34.76 -7.67
C ASP A 353 32.74 36.12 -8.38
N ILE A 354 32.03 37.08 -7.79
CA ILE A 354 31.89 38.45 -8.31
C ILE A 354 33.14 39.30 -8.01
N ASN A 355 33.89 38.96 -6.95
CA ASN A 355 35.10 39.68 -6.52
C ASN A 355 36.42 39.07 -7.05
N ARG A 356 36.36 38.26 -8.10
CA ARG A 356 37.53 37.79 -8.88
C ARG A 356 37.62 38.58 -10.17
#